data_AF-A0A9E0NYD9-F1
#
_entry.id   AF-A0A9E0NYD9-F1
#
_cell.length_a   1.000
_cell.length_b   1.000
_cell.length_c   1.000
_cell.angle_alpha   90.00
_cell.angle_beta   90.00
_cell.angle_gamma   90.00
#
_symmetry.space_group_name_H-M   'P 1'
#
loop_
_entity.id
_entity.type
_entity.pdbx_description
1 polymer ?
#
loop_
_entity_poly.entity_id
_entity_poly.type
_entity_poly.pdbx_seq_one_letter_code
_entity_poly.pdbx_strand_id
1 'polypeptide(L)'
;MQVDKKNGSICYNDDAHVYWDGSTNKKYISVTTLLEKYIPPYDKEFWSLYKAIQRVLTTDEFNMEKKRLLETHKIDLKYFESMYSLSEYDILTEQQNILDEWAATNKQSKERGTKIHSELENSFYKSEKCELKKFGISGDFVCKKDYFNLDLENGVYPEFLVYYQSPDGNLCLAGQIDLLIKKGNSIWIFDYKTNKELKFKSFYDSRVKKAQMMKYPLNGLMDCNFMHYTMQLSTYAWMIQKMNPDFIIEKLT
;
A
#
# COMPACT_ATOMS: atom_id res chain seq x y z
N MET A 1 0.22 -15.33 -20.70
CA MET A 1 0.85 -14.63 -19.56
C MET A 1 1.52 -15.71 -18.71
N GLN A 2 2.78 -15.49 -18.30
CA GLN A 2 3.47 -16.40 -17.39
C GLN A 2 2.72 -16.48 -16.06
N VAL A 3 2.69 -17.65 -15.43
CA VAL A 3 2.09 -17.86 -14.10
C VAL A 3 3.23 -18.01 -13.11
N ASP A 4 3.38 -17.03 -12.22
CA ASP A 4 4.43 -17.04 -11.20
C ASP A 4 3.93 -17.69 -9.90
N LYS A 5 2.68 -17.42 -9.52
CA LYS A 5 2.02 -18.04 -8.35
C LYS A 5 0.61 -18.53 -8.73
N LYS A 6 0.16 -19.61 -8.10
CA LYS A 6 -1.16 -20.21 -8.35
C LYS A 6 -1.79 -20.79 -7.09
N ASN A 7 -3.01 -20.34 -6.77
CA ASN A 7 -3.85 -20.90 -5.70
C ASN A 7 -5.21 -21.31 -6.28
N GLY A 8 -5.46 -22.62 -6.34
CA GLY A 8 -6.65 -23.15 -7.03
C GLY A 8 -6.63 -22.80 -8.52
N SER A 9 -7.69 -22.17 -9.03
CA SER A 9 -7.74 -21.63 -10.40
C SER A 9 -7.07 -20.26 -10.52
N ILE A 10 -6.79 -19.57 -9.42
CA ILE A 10 -6.31 -18.18 -9.46
C ILE A 10 -4.81 -18.15 -9.68
N CYS A 11 -4.41 -17.46 -10.73
CA CYS A 11 -3.05 -17.23 -11.16
C CYS A 11 -2.65 -15.78 -10.89
N TYR A 12 -1.36 -15.57 -10.70
CA TYR A 12 -0.74 -14.26 -10.54
C TYR A 12 0.56 -14.18 -11.37
N ASN A 13 0.85 -12.97 -11.85
CA ASN A 13 2.07 -12.64 -12.58
C ASN A 13 2.77 -11.44 -11.92
N ASP A 14 4.04 -11.61 -11.57
CA ASP A 14 4.83 -10.61 -10.85
C ASP A 14 5.07 -9.36 -11.71
N ASP A 15 5.49 -9.54 -12.96
CA ASP A 15 5.86 -8.44 -13.86
C ASP A 15 4.69 -7.52 -14.19
N ALA A 16 3.54 -8.10 -14.54
CA ALA A 16 2.34 -7.34 -14.88
C ALA A 16 1.54 -6.90 -13.64
N HIS A 17 1.81 -7.52 -12.48
CA HIS A 17 1.04 -7.34 -11.24
C HIS A 17 -0.47 -7.57 -11.44
N VAL A 18 -0.82 -8.68 -12.11
CA VAL A 18 -2.21 -9.02 -12.47
C VAL A 18 -2.61 -10.35 -11.84
N TYR A 19 -3.86 -10.39 -11.36
CA TYR A 19 -4.53 -11.59 -10.87
C TYR A 19 -5.64 -11.98 -11.85
N TRP A 20 -5.75 -13.27 -12.15
CA TRP A 20 -6.81 -13.80 -13.00
C TRP A 20 -7.13 -15.25 -12.68
N ASP A 21 -8.35 -15.67 -13.01
CA ASP A 21 -8.71 -17.08 -13.01
C ASP A 21 -8.15 -17.73 -14.29
N GLY A 22 -7.26 -18.71 -14.14
CA GLY A 22 -6.59 -19.41 -15.24
C GLY A 22 -7.50 -20.32 -16.06
N SER A 23 -8.70 -20.64 -15.57
CA SER A 23 -9.68 -21.46 -16.29
C SER A 23 -10.61 -20.61 -17.16
N THR A 24 -10.91 -19.38 -16.75
CA THR A 24 -11.87 -18.49 -17.41
C THR A 24 -11.25 -17.22 -18.00
N ASN A 25 -9.99 -16.94 -17.68
CA ASN A 25 -9.27 -15.68 -17.96
C ASN A 25 -9.91 -14.43 -17.33
N LYS A 26 -10.85 -14.60 -16.40
CA LYS A 26 -11.49 -13.49 -15.70
C LYS A 26 -10.49 -12.79 -14.78
N LYS A 27 -10.37 -11.46 -14.90
CA LYS A 27 -9.49 -10.66 -14.05
C LYS A 27 -10.06 -10.47 -12.64
N TYR A 28 -9.16 -10.48 -11.67
CA TYR A 28 -9.45 -10.17 -10.27
C TYR A 28 -8.85 -8.80 -9.95
N ILE A 29 -9.58 -7.98 -9.18
CA ILE A 29 -9.06 -6.70 -8.70
C ILE A 29 -8.24 -6.95 -7.43
N SER A 30 -7.09 -6.30 -7.30
CA SER A 30 -6.29 -6.40 -6.08
C SER A 30 -6.96 -5.64 -4.94
N VAL A 31 -6.71 -6.07 -3.69
CA VAL A 31 -7.20 -5.35 -2.51
C VAL A 31 -6.72 -3.90 -2.50
N THR A 32 -5.47 -3.64 -2.86
CA THR A 32 -4.89 -2.29 -2.92
C THR A 32 -5.59 -1.43 -3.97
N THR A 33 -5.80 -1.94 -5.19
CA THR A 33 -6.51 -1.21 -6.25
C THR A 33 -7.98 -0.97 -5.91
N LEU A 34 -8.62 -1.88 -5.16
CA LEU A 34 -9.97 -1.62 -4.63
C LEU A 34 -9.95 -0.44 -3.63
N LEU A 35 -9.00 -0.43 -2.68
CA LEU A 35 -8.88 0.63 -1.68
C LEU A 35 -8.58 2.00 -2.31
N GLU A 36 -7.74 2.05 -3.33
CA GLU A 36 -7.40 3.27 -4.08
C GLU A 36 -8.62 4.01 -4.64
N LYS A 37 -9.70 3.28 -5.00
CA LYS A 37 -10.96 3.90 -5.45
C LYS A 37 -11.58 4.82 -4.41
N TYR A 38 -11.31 4.55 -3.13
CA TYR A 38 -11.85 5.28 -1.99
C TYR A 38 -10.85 6.29 -1.41
N ILE A 39 -9.67 6.43 -1.99
CA ILE A 39 -8.68 7.43 -1.57
C ILE A 39 -8.86 8.69 -2.44
N PRO A 40 -8.93 9.91 -1.86
CA PRO A 40 -8.85 11.16 -2.60
C PRO A 40 -7.60 11.22 -3.49
N PRO A 41 -7.70 11.73 -4.73
CA PRO A 41 -6.52 11.86 -5.57
C PRO A 41 -5.53 12.85 -4.95
N TYR A 42 -4.24 12.51 -5.01
CA TYR A 42 -3.19 13.43 -4.60
C TYR A 42 -2.99 14.50 -5.68
N ASP A 43 -3.09 15.78 -5.30
CA ASP A 43 -2.84 16.91 -6.19
C ASP A 43 -1.33 17.08 -6.44
N LYS A 44 -0.79 16.20 -7.28
CA LYS A 44 0.63 16.14 -7.61
C LYS A 44 1.13 17.46 -8.20
N GLU A 45 0.29 18.12 -9.00
CA GLU A 45 0.63 19.39 -9.66
C GLU A 45 0.79 20.50 -8.63
N PHE A 46 -0.21 20.73 -7.78
CA PHE A 46 -0.11 21.74 -6.72
C PHE A 46 1.10 21.48 -5.81
N TRP A 47 1.27 20.25 -5.32
CA TRP A 47 2.30 19.97 -4.33
C TRP A 47 3.71 20.03 -4.90
N SER A 48 3.92 19.66 -6.17
CA SER A 48 5.23 19.81 -6.82
C SER A 48 5.58 21.28 -7.03
N LEU A 49 4.64 22.11 -7.49
CA LEU A 49 4.84 23.57 -7.61
C LEU A 49 5.05 24.24 -6.24
N TYR A 50 4.25 23.88 -5.23
CA TYR A 50 4.41 24.39 -3.86
C TYR A 50 5.82 24.12 -3.32
N LYS A 51 6.36 22.92 -3.61
CA LYS A 51 7.73 22.56 -3.22
C LYS A 51 8.79 23.26 -4.05
N ALA A 52 8.54 23.52 -5.33
CA ALA A 52 9.44 24.28 -6.19
C ALA A 52 9.58 25.71 -5.66
N ILE A 53 8.46 26.38 -5.41
CA ILE A 53 8.41 27.72 -4.80
C ILE A 53 9.12 27.72 -3.44
N GLN A 54 8.93 26.67 -2.62
CA GLN A 54 9.63 26.53 -1.33
C GLN A 54 11.16 26.48 -1.47
N ARG A 55 11.69 25.92 -2.56
CA ARG A 55 13.14 25.79 -2.79
C ARG A 55 13.75 27.03 -3.42
N VAL A 56 12.98 27.69 -4.30
CA VAL A 56 13.45 28.86 -5.04
C VAL A 56 13.40 30.13 -4.19
N LEU A 57 12.38 30.29 -3.35
CA LEU A 57 12.28 31.42 -2.42
C LEU A 57 13.20 31.27 -1.20
N THR A 58 13.56 32.41 -0.62
CA THR A 58 14.14 32.41 0.73
C THR A 58 13.12 31.91 1.76
N THR A 59 13.61 31.53 2.94
CA THR A 59 12.74 31.04 4.02
C THR A 59 11.71 32.09 4.46
N ASP A 60 12.09 33.36 4.52
CA ASP A 60 11.20 34.44 4.95
C ASP A 60 10.12 34.73 3.90
N GLU A 61 10.49 34.84 2.63
CA GLU A 61 9.54 35.02 1.52
C GLU A 61 8.56 33.85 1.44
N PHE A 62 9.05 32.61 1.55
CA PHE A 62 8.17 31.45 1.55
C PHE A 62 7.21 31.45 2.74
N ASN A 63 7.66 31.87 3.93
CA ASN A 63 6.80 31.95 5.10
C ASN A 63 5.68 32.99 4.93
N MET A 64 5.92 34.08 4.19
CA MET A 64 4.88 35.07 3.84
C MET A 64 3.81 34.47 2.93
N GLU A 65 4.20 33.61 1.98
CA GLU A 65 3.29 33.02 0.98
C GLU A 65 2.61 31.73 1.45
N LYS A 66 3.25 30.99 2.35
CA LYS A 66 2.84 29.65 2.80
C LYS A 66 1.37 29.59 3.18
N LYS A 67 0.91 30.54 3.99
CA LYS A 67 -0.49 30.58 4.43
C LYS A 67 -1.44 30.75 3.24
N ARG A 68 -1.16 31.74 2.37
CA ARG A 68 -1.98 32.01 1.18
C ARG A 68 -2.02 30.79 0.25
N LEU A 69 -0.87 30.17 -0.03
CA LEU A 69 -0.76 29.01 -0.92
C LEU A 69 -1.59 27.81 -0.41
N LEU A 70 -1.50 27.52 0.89
CA LEU A 70 -2.29 26.44 1.50
C LEU A 70 -3.78 26.81 1.56
N GLU A 71 -4.11 28.08 1.76
CA GLU A 71 -5.50 28.57 1.83
C GLU A 71 -6.20 28.70 0.47
N THR A 72 -5.48 29.00 -0.60
CA THR A 72 -6.07 29.09 -1.94
C THR A 72 -6.00 27.76 -2.67
N HIS A 73 -5.00 26.93 -2.36
CA HIS A 73 -4.61 25.75 -3.14
C HIS A 73 -4.47 26.07 -4.64
N LYS A 74 -4.00 27.28 -4.93
CA LYS A 74 -3.81 27.82 -6.27
C LYS A 74 -2.47 28.54 -6.32
N ILE A 75 -1.75 28.31 -7.41
CA ILE A 75 -0.46 28.93 -7.68
C ILE A 75 -0.61 29.70 -9.00
N ASP A 76 -0.33 31.00 -8.94
CA ASP A 76 -0.27 31.88 -10.10
C ASP A 76 1.20 32.26 -10.31
N LEU A 77 1.82 31.73 -11.36
CA LEU A 77 3.24 31.93 -11.64
C LEU A 77 3.56 33.41 -11.94
N LYS A 78 2.62 34.15 -12.54
CA LYS A 78 2.79 35.58 -12.85
C LYS A 78 2.86 36.44 -11.59
N TYR A 79 2.17 36.01 -10.52
CA TYR A 79 2.30 36.66 -9.21
C TYR A 79 3.74 36.53 -8.67
N PHE A 80 4.36 35.35 -8.81
CA PHE A 80 5.72 35.13 -8.32
C PHE A 80 6.77 35.87 -9.15
N GLU A 81 6.56 35.98 -10.46
CA GLU A 81 7.40 36.79 -11.33
C GLU A 81 7.34 38.28 -10.94
N SER A 82 6.16 38.84 -10.76
CA SER A 82 5.99 40.26 -10.43
C SER A 82 6.42 40.62 -9.01
N MET A 83 6.17 39.76 -8.03
CA MET A 83 6.42 40.06 -6.61
C MET A 83 7.84 39.71 -6.16
N TYR A 84 8.41 38.62 -6.70
CA TYR A 84 9.69 38.06 -6.25
C TYR A 84 10.77 38.04 -7.34
N SER A 85 10.47 38.54 -8.54
CA SER A 85 11.39 38.49 -9.69
C SER A 85 11.85 37.06 -10.02
N LEU A 86 11.00 36.06 -9.75
CA LEU A 86 11.23 34.66 -10.08
C LEU A 86 10.64 34.34 -11.44
N SER A 87 11.48 33.93 -12.39
CA SER A 87 10.97 33.59 -13.72
C SER A 87 10.11 32.32 -13.65
N GLU A 88 9.06 32.26 -14.48
CA GLU A 88 8.25 31.06 -14.64
C GLU A 88 9.12 29.85 -15.02
N TYR A 89 10.16 30.09 -15.84
CA TYR A 89 11.12 29.07 -16.22
C TYR A 89 11.83 28.45 -15.02
N ASP A 90 12.36 29.26 -14.10
CA ASP A 90 13.08 28.76 -12.91
C ASP A 90 12.18 27.90 -12.02
N ILE A 91 10.92 28.33 -11.82
CA ILE A 91 9.94 27.58 -11.02
C ILE A 91 9.60 26.24 -11.67
N LEU A 92 9.36 26.22 -12.99
CA LEU A 92 9.00 24.99 -13.71
C LEU A 92 10.18 24.03 -13.83
N THR A 93 11.40 24.55 -14.00
CA THR A 93 12.62 23.73 -13.95
C THR A 93 12.77 23.09 -12.58
N GLU A 94 12.59 23.84 -11.48
CA GLU A 94 12.69 23.26 -10.15
C GLU A 94 11.53 22.30 -9.83
N GLN A 95 10.32 22.56 -10.36
CA GLN A 95 9.22 21.60 -10.28
C GLN A 95 9.59 20.28 -10.94
N GLN A 96 10.19 20.32 -12.14
CA GLN A 96 10.63 19.10 -12.83
C GLN A 96 11.71 18.37 -12.03
N ASN A 97 12.69 19.08 -11.45
CA ASN A 97 13.68 18.48 -10.56
C ASN A 97 13.03 17.72 -9.38
N ILE A 98 12.03 18.32 -8.73
CA ILE A 98 11.27 17.69 -7.65
C ILE A 98 10.54 16.44 -8.13
N LEU A 99 9.91 16.51 -9.31
CA LEU A 99 9.21 15.38 -9.90
C LEU A 99 10.15 14.21 -10.21
N ASP A 100 11.34 14.50 -10.73
CA ASP A 100 12.37 13.52 -11.03
C ASP A 100 12.95 12.91 -9.75
N GLU A 101 13.20 13.71 -8.72
CA GLU A 101 13.61 13.25 -7.39
C GLU A 101 12.56 12.32 -6.76
N TRP A 102 11.28 12.68 -6.85
CA TRP A 102 10.18 11.84 -6.36
C TRP A 102 10.11 10.54 -7.14
N ALA A 103 10.25 10.57 -8.47
CA ALA A 103 10.27 9.38 -9.32
C ALA A 103 11.44 8.45 -8.98
N ALA A 104 12.65 9.00 -8.82
CA ALA A 104 13.85 8.27 -8.43
C ALA A 104 13.70 7.66 -7.03
N THR A 105 13.21 8.44 -6.06
CA THR A 105 12.97 7.96 -4.69
C THR A 105 11.93 6.83 -4.67
N ASN A 106 10.86 6.96 -5.44
CA ASN A 106 9.83 5.93 -5.56
C ASN A 106 10.40 4.65 -6.19
N LYS A 107 11.22 4.76 -7.24
CA LYS A 107 11.87 3.61 -7.87
C LYS A 107 12.79 2.89 -6.89
N GLN A 108 13.69 3.62 -6.22
CA GLN A 108 14.60 3.05 -5.22
C GLN A 108 13.84 2.40 -4.05
N SER A 109 12.75 3.03 -3.60
CA SER A 109 11.94 2.49 -2.50
C SER A 109 11.23 1.20 -2.90
N LYS A 110 10.72 1.10 -4.14
CA LYS A 110 10.12 -0.12 -4.68
C LYS A 110 11.15 -1.25 -4.80
N GLU A 111 12.30 -0.98 -5.42
CA GLU A 111 13.38 -1.97 -5.60
C GLU A 111 13.88 -2.49 -4.24
N ARG A 112 14.09 -1.59 -3.28
CA ARG A 112 14.47 -1.97 -1.92
C ARG A 112 13.39 -2.81 -1.23
N GLY A 113 12.13 -2.41 -1.35
CA GLY A 113 10.99 -3.15 -0.80
C GLY A 113 10.93 -4.57 -1.36
N THR A 114 10.91 -4.71 -2.68
CA THR A 114 10.90 -6.02 -3.36
C THR A 114 12.05 -6.91 -2.91
N LYS A 115 13.26 -6.36 -2.78
CA LYS A 115 14.42 -7.11 -2.28
C LYS A 115 14.22 -7.60 -0.84
N ILE A 116 13.74 -6.73 0.06
CA ILE A 116 13.48 -7.08 1.47
C ILE A 116 12.42 -8.18 1.57
N HIS A 117 11.31 -8.06 0.85
CA HIS A 117 10.25 -9.08 0.87
C HIS A 117 10.77 -10.41 0.34
N SER A 118 11.50 -10.40 -0.77
CA SER A 118 12.11 -11.62 -1.34
C SER A 118 13.10 -12.28 -0.37
N GLU A 119 13.93 -11.50 0.33
CA GLU A 119 14.85 -12.03 1.34
C GLU A 119 14.11 -12.64 2.55
N LEU A 120 13.03 -12.00 3.01
CA LEU A 120 12.18 -12.49 4.09
C LEU A 120 11.44 -13.76 3.70
N GLU A 121 10.84 -13.78 2.51
CA GLU A 121 10.16 -14.95 1.95
C GLU A 121 11.13 -16.15 1.88
N ASN A 122 12.26 -15.97 1.21
CA ASN A 122 13.28 -17.01 1.05
C ASN A 122 13.91 -17.45 2.38
N SER A 123 13.85 -16.62 3.43
CA SER A 123 14.35 -17.00 4.75
C SER A 123 13.56 -18.17 5.36
N PHE A 124 12.27 -18.31 5.05
CA PHE A 124 11.43 -19.40 5.56
C PHE A 124 11.65 -20.72 4.83
N TYR A 125 12.16 -20.69 3.59
CA TYR A 125 12.41 -21.91 2.80
C TYR A 125 13.76 -22.58 3.09
N LYS A 126 14.58 -22.02 3.99
CA LYS A 126 15.89 -22.57 4.35
C LYS A 126 15.82 -23.86 5.19
N SER A 127 14.69 -24.11 5.82
CA SER A 127 14.44 -25.28 6.66
C SER A 127 12.96 -25.64 6.57
N GLU A 128 12.64 -26.93 6.50
CA GLU A 128 11.25 -27.41 6.51
C GLU A 128 10.54 -27.09 7.83
N LYS A 129 11.29 -27.06 8.94
CA LYS A 129 10.81 -26.64 10.25
C LYS A 129 11.18 -25.18 10.51
N CYS A 130 10.18 -24.37 10.85
CA CYS A 130 10.36 -22.97 11.20
C CYS A 130 10.06 -22.72 12.68
N GLU A 131 11.00 -22.10 13.39
CA GLU A 131 10.72 -21.53 14.71
C GLU A 131 10.24 -20.07 14.57
N LEU A 132 9.13 -19.74 15.21
CA LEU A 132 8.47 -18.43 15.11
C LEU A 132 8.62 -17.58 16.39
N LYS A 133 9.68 -17.82 17.16
CA LYS A 133 9.98 -17.09 18.41
C LYS A 133 9.98 -15.57 18.23
N LYS A 134 10.47 -15.08 17.08
CA LYS A 134 10.48 -13.64 16.72
C LYS A 134 9.08 -13.02 16.62
N PHE A 135 8.05 -13.84 16.39
CA PHE A 135 6.65 -13.42 16.36
C PHE A 135 5.91 -13.66 17.67
N GLY A 136 6.60 -14.20 18.70
CA GLY A 136 5.98 -14.59 19.96
C GLY A 136 5.15 -15.88 19.85
N ILE A 137 5.34 -16.68 18.80
CA ILE A 137 4.57 -17.89 18.54
C ILE A 137 5.46 -19.11 18.81
N SER A 138 5.01 -20.00 19.69
CA SER A 138 5.69 -21.24 20.04
C SER A 138 5.11 -22.44 19.29
N GLY A 139 5.96 -23.42 19.01
CA GLY A 139 5.62 -24.67 18.34
C GLY A 139 6.49 -24.93 17.11
N ASP A 140 6.39 -26.16 16.60
CA ASP A 140 7.00 -26.56 15.33
C ASP A 140 6.04 -26.22 14.18
N PHE A 141 6.52 -25.47 13.20
CA PHE A 141 5.77 -25.08 12.01
C PHE A 141 6.39 -25.65 10.75
N VAL A 142 5.55 -25.94 9.77
CA VAL A 142 5.96 -26.39 8.44
C VAL A 142 5.81 -25.25 7.45
N CYS A 143 6.85 -25.00 6.66
CA CYS A 143 6.80 -24.07 5.54
C CYS A 143 7.03 -24.83 4.23
N LYS A 144 6.09 -24.73 3.29
CA LYS A 144 6.21 -25.27 1.94
C LYS A 144 6.20 -24.13 0.95
N LYS A 145 7.17 -24.10 0.04
CA LYS A 145 7.27 -23.07 -1.00
C LYS A 145 6.08 -23.16 -1.96
N ASP A 146 5.52 -22.01 -2.33
CA ASP A 146 4.40 -21.87 -3.27
C ASP A 146 3.18 -22.73 -2.89
N TYR A 147 2.96 -22.91 -1.59
CA TYR A 147 1.88 -23.71 -1.04
C TYR A 147 0.80 -22.82 -0.45
N PHE A 148 -0.44 -22.93 -0.96
CA PHE A 148 -1.53 -22.03 -0.58
C PHE A 148 -2.74 -22.75 0.04
N ASN A 149 -2.62 -24.07 0.29
CA ASN A 149 -3.65 -24.80 1.01
C ASN A 149 -3.48 -24.61 2.52
N LEU A 150 -4.54 -24.18 3.20
CA LEU A 150 -4.54 -23.93 4.65
C LEU A 150 -4.86 -25.21 5.45
N ASP A 151 -4.42 -26.36 4.97
CA ASP A 151 -4.66 -27.69 5.55
C ASP A 151 -3.58 -28.13 6.56
N LEU A 152 -2.46 -27.42 6.65
CA LEU A 152 -1.44 -27.68 7.68
C LEU A 152 -1.97 -27.23 9.04
N GLU A 153 -1.83 -28.08 10.05
CA GLU A 153 -2.19 -27.73 11.43
C GLU A 153 -1.37 -26.51 11.91
N ASN A 154 -0.05 -26.59 11.78
CA ASN A 154 0.89 -25.51 12.06
C ASN A 154 1.67 -25.14 10.80
N GLY A 155 1.18 -24.15 10.07
CA GLY A 155 1.72 -23.75 8.76
C GLY A 155 2.28 -22.33 8.74
N VAL A 156 3.35 -22.14 7.98
CA VAL A 156 3.93 -20.84 7.63
C VAL A 156 3.80 -20.67 6.13
N TYR A 157 3.24 -19.53 5.72
CA TYR A 157 2.84 -19.24 4.36
C TYR A 157 3.36 -17.85 3.95
N PRO A 158 4.63 -17.76 3.50
CA PRO A 158 5.16 -16.53 2.92
C PRO A 158 4.44 -16.22 1.61
N GLU A 159 4.23 -14.92 1.31
CA GLU A 159 3.67 -14.46 0.03
C GLU A 159 2.35 -15.16 -0.36
N PHE A 160 1.49 -15.40 0.62
CA PHE A 160 0.27 -16.17 0.47
C PHE A 160 -0.71 -15.49 -0.48
N LEU A 161 -0.98 -16.14 -1.62
CA LEU A 161 -1.96 -15.71 -2.60
C LEU A 161 -3.38 -16.02 -2.09
N VAL A 162 -4.10 -14.98 -1.69
CA VAL A 162 -5.49 -15.06 -1.22
C VAL A 162 -6.44 -14.51 -2.26
N TYR A 163 -7.64 -15.08 -2.34
CA TYR A 163 -8.69 -14.58 -3.21
C TYR A 163 -10.07 -14.82 -2.63
N TYR A 164 -11.03 -14.06 -3.14
CA TYR A 164 -12.45 -14.22 -2.87
C TYR A 164 -13.26 -13.92 -4.14
N GLN A 165 -14.20 -14.80 -4.45
CA GLN A 165 -15.22 -14.55 -5.45
C GLN A 165 -16.59 -14.58 -4.77
N SER A 166 -17.40 -13.52 -4.96
CA SER A 166 -18.78 -13.52 -4.48
C SER A 166 -19.62 -14.59 -5.22
N PRO A 167 -20.70 -15.10 -4.60
CA PRO A 167 -21.54 -16.13 -5.22
C PRO A 167 -22.13 -15.73 -6.59
N ASP A 168 -22.43 -14.44 -6.78
CA ASP A 168 -22.91 -13.88 -8.06
C ASP A 168 -21.77 -13.61 -9.06
N GLY A 169 -20.52 -13.80 -8.67
CA GLY A 169 -19.33 -13.54 -9.46
C GLY A 169 -19.03 -12.06 -9.70
N ASN A 170 -19.75 -11.12 -9.12
CA ASN A 170 -19.53 -9.69 -9.40
C ASN A 170 -18.31 -9.12 -8.68
N LEU A 171 -17.98 -9.65 -7.49
CA LEU A 171 -16.80 -9.29 -6.73
C LEU A 171 -15.76 -10.39 -6.86
N CYS A 172 -14.67 -10.10 -7.57
CA CYS A 172 -13.51 -10.98 -7.72
C CYS A 172 -12.29 -10.27 -7.15
N LEU A 173 -11.95 -10.55 -5.89
CA LEU A 173 -10.82 -9.93 -5.17
C LEU A 173 -9.66 -10.90 -5.05
N ALA A 174 -8.45 -10.40 -5.21
CA ALA A 174 -7.23 -11.15 -4.93
C ALA A 174 -6.20 -10.27 -4.24
N GLY A 175 -5.18 -10.89 -3.67
CA GLY A 175 -4.01 -10.20 -3.18
C GLY A 175 -2.98 -11.15 -2.63
N GLN A 176 -1.87 -10.58 -2.20
CA GLN A 176 -0.78 -11.31 -1.58
C GLN A 176 -0.56 -10.79 -0.17
N ILE A 177 -0.51 -11.75 0.76
CA ILE A 177 -0.18 -11.53 2.16
C ILE A 177 1.31 -11.84 2.31
N ASP A 178 2.12 -10.89 2.78
CA ASP A 178 3.57 -11.11 2.89
C ASP A 178 3.92 -12.32 3.77
N LEU A 179 3.18 -12.52 4.87
CA LEU A 179 3.30 -13.69 5.72
C LEU A 179 1.97 -14.01 6.42
N LEU A 180 1.47 -15.23 6.18
CA LEU A 180 0.40 -15.84 6.95
C LEU A 180 0.95 -16.98 7.82
N ILE A 181 0.59 -16.99 9.09
CA ILE A 181 0.91 -18.09 10.02
C ILE A 181 -0.40 -18.68 10.52
N LYS A 182 -0.50 -20.01 10.50
CA LYS A 182 -1.64 -20.78 11.00
C LYS A 182 -1.20 -21.73 12.11
N LYS A 183 -1.96 -21.79 13.20
CA LYS A 183 -1.81 -22.77 14.29
C LYS A 183 -3.20 -23.26 14.71
N GLY A 184 -3.57 -24.46 14.31
CA GLY A 184 -4.97 -24.92 14.40
C GLY A 184 -5.88 -23.94 13.65
N ASN A 185 -6.83 -23.34 14.35
CA ASN A 185 -7.72 -22.32 13.80
C ASN A 185 -7.23 -20.89 13.98
N SER A 186 -6.16 -20.66 14.74
CA SER A 186 -5.60 -19.32 14.95
C SER A 186 -4.77 -18.89 13.74
N ILE A 187 -4.99 -17.66 13.30
CA ILE A 187 -4.36 -17.04 12.13
C ILE A 187 -3.69 -15.73 12.55
N TRP A 188 -2.44 -15.55 12.10
CA TRP A 188 -1.70 -14.30 12.19
C TRP A 188 -1.34 -13.84 10.79
N ILE A 189 -1.62 -12.57 10.48
CA ILE A 189 -1.26 -11.95 9.21
C ILE A 189 -0.24 -10.85 9.50
N PHE A 190 0.89 -10.94 8.81
CA PHE A 190 1.96 -9.96 8.87
C PHE A 190 2.21 -9.35 7.50
N ASP A 191 2.42 -8.03 7.48
CA ASP A 191 2.80 -7.24 6.31
C ASP A 191 4.08 -6.45 6.64
N TYR A 192 5.10 -6.65 5.80
CA TYR A 192 6.44 -6.11 5.99
C TYR A 192 6.52 -4.68 5.45
N LYS A 193 5.94 -3.72 6.15
CA LYS A 193 6.10 -2.31 5.75
C LYS A 193 7.52 -1.81 5.97
N THR A 194 8.09 -1.24 4.91
CA THR A 194 9.42 -0.59 4.90
C THR A 194 9.32 0.94 4.82
N ASN A 195 8.12 1.49 4.96
CA ASN A 195 7.86 2.92 4.92
C ASN A 195 8.70 3.70 5.93
N LYS A 196 9.20 4.87 5.52
CA LYS A 196 9.99 5.76 6.39
C LYS A 196 9.19 6.31 7.58
N GLU A 197 7.86 6.43 7.44
CA GLU A 197 6.98 7.02 8.46
C GLU A 197 5.57 6.41 8.40
N LEU A 198 4.97 6.13 9.56
CA LEU A 198 3.58 5.75 9.72
C LEU A 198 2.77 6.94 10.25
N LYS A 199 1.91 7.50 9.41
CA LYS A 199 1.03 8.63 9.70
C LYS A 199 -0.33 8.11 10.19
N PHE A 200 -0.66 8.47 11.42
CA PHE A 200 -1.94 8.13 12.05
C PHE A 200 -3.04 9.17 11.78
N LYS A 201 -2.68 10.34 11.27
CA LYS A 201 -3.60 11.44 10.97
C LYS A 201 -3.47 11.81 9.50
N SER A 202 -4.61 12.16 8.90
CA SER A 202 -4.64 12.70 7.55
C SER A 202 -4.20 14.15 7.51
N PHE A 203 -4.04 14.68 6.31
CA PHE A 203 -3.82 16.10 6.09
C PHE A 203 -4.98 16.91 6.69
N TYR A 204 -4.67 17.98 7.45
CA TYR A 204 -5.66 18.88 7.99
C TYR A 204 -5.77 20.13 7.12
N ASP A 205 -6.94 20.34 6.53
CA ASP A 205 -7.24 21.52 5.75
C ASP A 205 -7.73 22.63 6.69
N SER A 206 -6.88 23.64 6.92
CA SER A 206 -7.16 24.78 7.79
C SER A 206 -8.28 25.68 7.28
N ARG A 207 -8.58 25.66 5.97
CA ARG A 207 -9.60 26.52 5.33
C ARG A 207 -10.98 26.08 5.72
N VAL A 208 -11.22 24.78 5.59
CA VAL A 208 -12.50 24.14 5.92
C VAL A 208 -12.53 23.59 7.34
N LYS A 209 -11.41 23.72 8.07
CA LYS A 209 -11.19 23.22 9.44
C LYS A 209 -11.50 21.73 9.57
N LYS A 210 -11.15 20.94 8.55
CA LYS A 210 -11.47 19.51 8.47
C LYS A 210 -10.24 18.70 8.09
N ALA A 211 -10.13 17.52 8.67
CA ALA A 211 -9.18 16.51 8.23
C ALA A 211 -9.64 15.90 6.90
N GLN A 212 -8.71 15.54 6.02
CA GLN A 212 -8.99 14.82 4.79
C GLN A 212 -9.49 13.42 5.14
N MET A 213 -10.66 13.06 4.62
CA MET A 213 -11.29 11.78 4.84
C MET A 213 -11.25 10.96 3.55
N MET A 214 -11.38 9.63 3.68
CA MET A 214 -11.60 8.78 2.51
C MET A 214 -12.92 9.15 1.80
N LYS A 215 -13.10 8.69 0.57
CA LYS A 215 -14.35 8.87 -0.19
C LYS A 215 -15.45 7.93 0.34
N TYR A 216 -16.70 8.25 0.04
CA TYR A 216 -17.83 7.36 0.31
C TYR A 216 -17.60 5.96 -0.28
N PRO A 217 -17.95 4.87 0.43
CA PRO A 217 -18.65 4.84 1.72
C PRO A 217 -17.73 4.87 2.96
N LEU A 218 -16.42 5.10 2.79
CA LEU A 218 -15.43 5.06 3.86
C LEU A 218 -15.12 6.44 4.49
N ASN A 219 -15.94 7.46 4.23
CA ASN A 219 -15.72 8.84 4.63
C ASN A 219 -15.73 9.13 6.14
N GLY A 220 -15.96 8.11 6.97
CA GLY A 220 -15.70 8.16 8.42
C GLY A 220 -14.25 7.92 8.80
N LEU A 221 -13.41 7.42 7.88
CA LEU A 221 -12.01 7.11 8.10
C LEU A 221 -11.10 8.23 7.56
N MET A 222 -10.04 8.53 8.31
CA MET A 222 -9.01 9.47 7.86
C MET A 222 -8.24 8.88 6.68
N ASP A 223 -7.94 9.71 5.68
CA ASP A 223 -7.02 9.38 4.60
C ASP A 223 -5.56 9.46 5.10
N CYS A 224 -5.10 8.40 5.74
CA CYS A 224 -3.74 8.25 6.25
C CYS A 224 -3.23 6.83 6.02
N ASN A 225 -1.90 6.67 5.93
CA ASN A 225 -1.31 5.39 5.56
C ASN A 225 -1.60 4.30 6.61
N PHE A 226 -1.76 4.64 7.89
CA PHE A 226 -2.20 3.71 8.92
C PHE A 226 -3.56 3.09 8.57
N MET A 227 -4.58 3.92 8.28
CA MET A 227 -5.90 3.43 7.93
C MET A 227 -5.88 2.59 6.65
N HIS A 228 -5.08 2.98 5.65
CA HIS A 228 -4.96 2.22 4.41
C HIS A 228 -4.39 0.82 4.65
N TYR A 229 -3.35 0.70 5.47
CA TYR A 229 -2.74 -0.59 5.82
C TYR A 229 -3.67 -1.43 6.70
N THR A 230 -4.32 -0.83 7.69
CA THR A 230 -5.32 -1.51 8.51
C THR A 230 -6.46 -2.09 7.65
N MET A 231 -6.96 -1.32 6.68
CA MET A 231 -8.02 -1.79 5.79
C MET A 231 -7.55 -2.91 4.85
N GLN A 232 -6.31 -2.82 4.33
CA GLN A 232 -5.72 -3.88 3.52
C GLN A 232 -5.65 -5.20 4.31
N LEU A 233 -5.04 -5.17 5.49
CA LEU A 233 -4.90 -6.34 6.37
C LEU A 233 -6.26 -6.90 6.81
N SER A 234 -7.21 -6.02 7.16
CA SER A 234 -8.55 -6.44 7.55
C SER A 234 -9.31 -7.11 6.41
N THR A 235 -9.11 -6.63 5.17
CA THR A 235 -9.70 -7.26 3.98
C THR A 235 -9.09 -8.63 3.72
N TYR A 236 -7.77 -8.79 3.90
CA TYR A 236 -7.12 -10.10 3.83
C TYR A 236 -7.66 -11.06 4.89
N ALA A 237 -7.75 -10.64 6.15
CA ALA A 237 -8.34 -11.43 7.23
C ALA A 237 -9.78 -11.86 6.92
N TRP A 238 -10.59 -10.93 6.42
CA TRP A 238 -11.96 -11.24 6.00
C TRP A 238 -11.99 -12.29 4.89
N MET A 239 -11.13 -12.20 3.87
CA MET A 239 -11.05 -13.23 2.81
C MET A 239 -10.65 -14.60 3.38
N ILE A 240 -9.69 -14.64 4.31
CA ILE A 240 -9.29 -15.88 5.00
C ILE A 240 -10.47 -16.49 5.78
N GLN A 241 -11.25 -15.68 6.51
CA GLN A 241 -12.44 -16.17 7.21
C GLN A 241 -13.57 -16.58 6.26
N LYS A 242 -13.62 -16.06 5.03
CA LYS A 242 -14.52 -16.56 3.98
C LYS A 242 -14.10 -17.93 3.45
N MET A 243 -12.82 -18.27 3.50
CA MET A 243 -12.34 -19.62 3.16
C MET A 243 -12.70 -20.64 4.24
N ASN A 244 -12.55 -20.26 5.51
CA ASN A 244 -12.98 -21.07 6.65
C ASN A 244 -13.50 -20.17 7.79
N PRO A 245 -14.81 -20.20 8.10
CA PRO A 245 -15.42 -19.41 9.17
C PRO A 245 -14.92 -19.72 10.58
N ASP A 246 -14.32 -20.89 10.81
CA ASP A 246 -13.79 -21.28 12.12
C ASP A 246 -12.44 -20.64 12.44
N PHE A 247 -11.82 -19.96 11.46
CA PHE A 247 -10.55 -19.27 11.67
C PHE A 247 -10.69 -18.02 12.54
N ILE A 248 -9.78 -17.91 13.51
CA ILE A 248 -9.69 -16.84 14.49
C ILE A 248 -8.49 -15.96 14.14
N ILE A 249 -8.73 -14.70 13.83
CA ILE A 249 -7.67 -13.74 13.54
C ILE A 249 -7.09 -13.23 14.87
N GLU A 250 -5.90 -13.71 15.22
CA GLU A 250 -5.21 -13.34 16.46
C GLU A 250 -4.48 -12.00 16.33
N LYS A 251 -3.94 -11.72 15.14
CA LYS A 251 -3.13 -10.52 14.90
C LYS A 251 -3.09 -10.10 13.44
N LEU A 252 -3.16 -8.78 13.25
CA LEU A 252 -2.87 -8.07 12.01
C LEU A 252 -1.74 -7.08 12.30
N THR A 253 -0.61 -7.16 11.60
CA THR A 253 0.54 -6.27 11.82
C THR A 253 1.29 -6.00 10.54
#